data_AF-A0A7F5RCR4-F1
#
_entry.id   AF-A0A7F5RCR4-F1
#
_cell.length_a   1.000
_cell.length_b   1.000
_cell.length_c   1.000
_cell.angle_alpha   90.00
_cell.angle_beta   90.00
_cell.angle_gamma   90.00
#
_symmetry.space_group_name_H-M   'P 1'
#
loop_
_entity.id
_entity.type
_entity.pdbx_description
1 polymer ?
#
loop_
_entity_poly.entity_id
_entity_poly.type
_entity_poly.pdbx_seq_one_letter_code
_entity_poly.pdbx_strand_id
1 'polypeptide(L)'
;RQQSLRQSSNSQYYSQAEKRAHHNALERKRRDHIKDSFSSLRDSVPALNGEKASRAQILKKAAEYIQFMRRKNNAHQQDIEDLKRQNSLLEAQIRTLEKAKTSNSFGLENSVGKDSSFNESESDTSDTESSLPRRHKKLKVGAYH
;
A
#
# COMPACT_ATOMS: atom_id res chain seq x y z
N ARG A 1 -13.28 -54.56 10.95
CA ARG A 1 -14.47 -53.99 11.64
C ARG A 1 -14.35 -52.46 11.59
N GLN A 2 -14.75 -51.82 10.50
CA GLN A 2 -14.71 -50.35 10.37
C GLN A 2 -16.05 -49.79 10.86
N GLN A 3 -16.03 -48.94 11.88
CA GLN A 3 -17.17 -48.11 12.30
C GLN A 3 -17.05 -46.77 11.58
N SER A 4 -17.77 -46.62 10.46
CA SER A 4 -18.07 -45.32 9.87
C SER A 4 -19.22 -44.71 10.66
N LEU A 5 -18.95 -43.59 11.34
CA LEU A 5 -19.92 -42.76 12.05
C LEU A 5 -20.91 -42.19 11.02
N ARG A 6 -21.98 -42.95 10.74
CA ARG A 6 -23.17 -42.47 10.05
C ARG A 6 -23.87 -41.45 10.93
N GLN A 7 -23.49 -40.18 10.82
CA GLN A 7 -24.31 -39.09 11.29
C GLN A 7 -25.42 -38.82 10.26
N SER A 8 -26.32 -39.80 10.11
CA SER A 8 -27.48 -39.69 9.22
C SER A 8 -28.58 -40.62 9.69
N SER A 9 -29.27 -40.24 10.77
CA SER A 9 -30.60 -40.74 11.16
C SER A 9 -31.07 -40.17 12.50
N ASN A 10 -31.26 -38.85 12.61
CA ASN A 10 -32.08 -38.28 13.70
C ASN A 10 -33.23 -37.41 13.16
N SER A 11 -33.59 -37.57 11.88
CA SER A 11 -34.62 -36.77 11.20
C SER A 11 -36.07 -37.23 11.44
N GLN A 12 -36.31 -38.14 12.40
CA GLN A 12 -37.56 -38.90 12.46
C GLN A 12 -38.61 -38.49 13.50
N TYR A 13 -38.47 -37.39 14.24
CA TYR A 13 -39.53 -36.99 15.20
C TYR A 13 -39.75 -35.47 15.37
N TYR A 14 -39.42 -34.66 14.37
CA TYR A 14 -39.83 -33.25 14.40
C TYR A 14 -41.23 -33.10 13.85
N SER A 15 -42.13 -32.57 14.69
CA SER A 15 -43.42 -32.05 14.27
C SER A 15 -43.27 -31.07 13.12
N GLN A 16 -44.31 -30.89 12.32
CA GLN A 16 -44.31 -29.91 11.23
C GLN A 16 -44.05 -28.48 11.75
N ALA A 17 -44.41 -28.19 13.00
CA ALA A 17 -44.10 -26.93 13.66
C ALA A 17 -42.58 -26.78 13.92
N GLU A 18 -41.91 -27.81 14.42
CA GLU A 18 -40.46 -27.80 14.67
C GLU A 18 -39.65 -27.68 13.38
N LYS A 19 -40.05 -28.37 12.30
CA LYS A 19 -39.41 -28.21 10.98
C LYS A 19 -39.50 -26.77 10.47
N ARG A 20 -40.67 -26.12 10.61
CA ARG A 20 -40.84 -24.70 10.26
C ARG A 20 -40.00 -23.78 11.16
N ALA A 21 -39.96 -24.04 12.46
CA ALA A 21 -39.16 -23.26 13.40
C ALA A 21 -37.67 -23.35 13.08
N HIS A 22 -37.17 -24.56 12.81
CA HIS A 22 -35.78 -24.80 12.41
C HIS A 22 -35.43 -24.09 11.09
N HIS A 23 -36.28 -24.19 10.07
CA HIS A 23 -36.09 -23.48 8.81
C HIS A 23 -36.04 -21.95 9.02
N ASN A 24 -36.95 -21.39 9.82
CA ASN A 24 -36.96 -19.96 10.14
C ASN A 24 -35.72 -19.52 10.91
N ALA A 25 -35.18 -20.37 11.78
CA ALA A 25 -33.94 -20.11 12.49
C ALA A 25 -32.73 -20.07 11.54
N LEU A 26 -32.63 -21.03 10.62
CA LEU A 26 -31.57 -21.05 9.61
C LEU A 26 -31.62 -19.82 8.69
N GLU A 27 -32.80 -19.43 8.23
CA GLU A 27 -32.93 -18.25 7.36
C GLU A 27 -32.62 -16.95 8.11
N ARG A 28 -32.96 -16.83 9.40
CA ARG A 28 -32.48 -15.70 10.23
C ARG A 28 -30.96 -15.63 10.25
N LYS A 29 -30.29 -16.73 10.58
CA LYS A 29 -28.82 -16.82 10.58
C LYS A 29 -28.23 -16.40 9.23
N ARG A 30 -28.82 -16.86 8.12
CA ARG A 30 -28.41 -16.48 6.77
C ARG A 30 -28.55 -14.98 6.53
N ARG A 31 -29.67 -14.37 6.95
CA ARG A 31 -29.90 -12.92 6.81
C ARG A 31 -28.94 -12.09 7.66
N ASP A 32 -28.60 -12.57 8.86
CA ASP A 32 -27.62 -11.90 9.73
C ASP A 32 -26.24 -11.89 9.06
N HIS A 33 -25.79 -13.03 8.52
CA HIS A 33 -24.53 -13.09 7.77
C HIS A 33 -24.52 -12.14 6.56
N ILE A 34 -25.62 -12.04 5.82
CA ILE A 34 -25.73 -11.08 4.71
C ILE A 34 -25.65 -9.64 5.21
N LYS A 35 -26.30 -9.34 6.34
CA LYS A 35 -26.27 -8.00 6.96
C LYS A 35 -24.85 -7.62 7.36
N ASP A 36 -24.08 -8.57 7.90
CA ASP A 36 -22.68 -8.37 8.26
C ASP A 36 -21.84 -8.11 7.02
N SER A 37 -21.99 -8.91 5.96
CA SER A 37 -21.31 -8.69 4.67
C SER A 37 -21.62 -7.32 4.06
N PHE A 38 -22.86 -6.84 4.16
CA PHE A 38 -23.22 -5.48 3.72
C PHE A 38 -22.56 -4.39 4.57
N SER A 39 -22.38 -4.63 5.87
CA SER A 39 -21.71 -3.71 6.78
C SER A 39 -20.22 -3.61 6.43
N SER A 40 -19.55 -4.76 6.29
CA SER A 40 -18.15 -4.81 5.83
C SER A 40 -17.95 -4.16 4.47
N LEU A 41 -18.88 -4.37 3.53
CA LEU A 41 -18.81 -3.75 2.20
C LEU A 41 -18.95 -2.23 2.28
N ARG A 42 -19.89 -1.72 3.08
CA ARG A 42 -20.06 -0.28 3.30
C ARG A 42 -18.79 0.34 3.85
N ASP A 43 -18.21 -0.27 4.88
CA ASP A 43 -17.03 0.27 5.56
C ASP A 43 -15.77 0.24 4.67
N SER A 44 -15.76 -0.62 3.64
CA SER A 44 -14.69 -0.69 2.62
C SER A 44 -14.82 0.36 1.51
N VAL A 45 -15.95 1.06 1.40
CA VAL A 45 -16.22 2.08 0.37
C VAL A 45 -16.09 3.47 1.01
N PRO A 46 -15.04 4.26 0.70
CA PRO A 46 -14.77 5.53 1.40
C PRO A 46 -15.94 6.51 1.42
N ALA A 47 -16.72 6.58 0.34
CA ALA A 47 -17.87 7.47 0.22
C ALA A 47 -19.09 7.06 1.06
N LEU A 48 -19.05 5.90 1.72
CA LEU A 48 -20.14 5.38 2.55
C LEU A 48 -19.73 5.19 4.01
N ASN A 49 -18.45 5.40 4.32
CA ASN A 49 -17.91 5.13 5.64
C ASN A 49 -18.49 6.11 6.66
N GLY A 50 -19.07 5.60 7.75
CA GLY A 50 -19.71 6.44 8.78
C GLY A 50 -21.12 6.96 8.43
N GLU A 51 -21.65 6.65 7.24
CA GLU A 51 -22.99 7.10 6.81
C GLU A 51 -24.03 5.98 6.83
N LYS A 52 -25.30 6.36 7.04
CA LYS A 52 -26.44 5.45 6.86
C LYS A 52 -26.74 5.31 5.37
N ALA A 53 -26.51 4.13 4.80
CA ALA A 53 -26.76 3.84 3.40
C ALA A 53 -27.68 2.62 3.24
N SER A 54 -28.62 2.70 2.30
CA SER A 54 -29.47 1.55 1.92
C SER A 54 -28.66 0.47 1.18
N ARG A 55 -29.15 -0.77 1.15
CA ARG A 55 -28.50 -1.88 0.40
C ARG A 55 -28.27 -1.53 -1.07
N ALA A 56 -29.24 -0.88 -1.71
CA ALA A 56 -29.12 -0.47 -3.12
C ALA A 56 -28.01 0.58 -3.30
N GLN A 57 -27.92 1.57 -2.39
CA GLN A 57 -26.85 2.56 -2.42
C GLN A 57 -25.48 1.93 -2.17
N ILE A 58 -25.37 0.98 -1.23
CA ILE A 58 -24.12 0.25 -0.96
C ILE A 58 -23.62 -0.43 -2.23
N LEU A 59 -24.49 -1.19 -2.92
CA LEU A 59 -24.12 -1.87 -4.17
C LEU A 59 -23.73 -0.89 -5.26
N LYS A 60 -24.50 0.19 -5.45
CA LYS A 60 -24.23 1.22 -6.46
C LYS A 60 -22.87 1.89 -6.23
N LYS A 61 -22.61 2.37 -5.01
CA LYS A 61 -21.36 3.04 -4.67
C LYS A 61 -20.16 2.10 -4.66
N ALA A 62 -20.34 0.84 -4.27
CA ALA A 62 -19.28 -0.16 -4.40
C ALA A 62 -18.89 -0.38 -5.87
N ALA A 63 -19.87 -0.52 -6.77
CA ALA A 63 -19.60 -0.66 -8.20
C ALA A 63 -18.90 0.58 -8.78
N GLU A 64 -19.38 1.78 -8.45
CA GLU A 64 -18.73 3.04 -8.82
C GLU A 64 -17.28 3.11 -8.32
N TYR A 65 -17.04 2.72 -7.06
CA TYR A 65 -15.71 2.74 -6.45
C TYR A 65 -14.75 1.74 -7.09
N ILE A 66 -15.20 0.53 -7.44
CA ILE A 66 -14.39 -0.45 -8.19
C ILE A 66 -13.96 0.13 -9.55
N GLN A 67 -14.89 0.74 -10.29
CA GLN A 67 -14.57 1.37 -11.58
C GLN A 67 -13.60 2.54 -11.44
N PHE A 68 -13.78 3.35 -10.40
CA PHE A 68 -12.87 4.44 -10.07
C PHE A 68 -11.46 3.92 -9.76
N MET A 69 -11.34 2.93 -8.87
CA MET A 69 -10.04 2.36 -8.48
C MET A 69 -9.32 1.69 -9.64
N ARG A 70 -10.04 1.04 -10.56
CA ARG A 70 -9.45 0.51 -11.80
C ARG A 70 -8.82 1.61 -12.65
N ARG A 71 -9.55 2.71 -12.91
CA ARG A 71 -9.03 3.85 -13.67
C ARG A 71 -7.83 4.50 -12.96
N LYS A 72 -7.93 4.68 -11.64
CA LYS A 72 -6.86 5.26 -10.82
C LYS A 72 -5.59 4.40 -10.85
N ASN A 73 -5.72 3.09 -10.69
CA ASN A 73 -4.58 2.17 -10.75
C ASN A 73 -3.93 2.18 -12.13
N ASN A 74 -4.72 2.22 -13.21
CA ASN A 74 -4.17 2.31 -14.58
C ASN A 74 -3.40 3.61 -14.81
N ALA A 75 -3.91 4.74 -14.32
CA ALA A 75 -3.20 6.02 -14.41
C ALA A 75 -1.87 5.97 -13.64
N HIS A 76 -1.86 5.45 -12.41
CA HIS A 76 -0.63 5.27 -11.65
C HIS A 76 0.36 4.31 -12.33
N GLN A 77 -0.13 3.26 -12.98
CA GLN A 77 0.71 2.34 -13.72
C GLN A 77 1.38 3.05 -14.93
N GLN A 78 0.64 3.91 -15.63
CA GLN A 78 1.18 4.75 -16.70
C GLN A 78 2.24 5.73 -16.17
N ASP A 79 1.97 6.40 -15.04
CA ASP A 79 2.94 7.31 -14.40
C ASP A 79 4.24 6.57 -14.05
N ILE A 80 4.13 5.35 -13.50
CA ILE A 80 5.28 4.50 -13.18
C ILE A 80 6.09 4.16 -14.43
N GLU A 81 5.44 3.82 -15.53
CA GLU A 81 6.10 3.47 -16.79
C GLU A 81 6.80 4.67 -17.43
N ASP A 82 6.19 5.84 -17.39
CA ASP A 82 6.77 7.07 -17.92
C ASP A 82 7.98 7.51 -17.08
N LEU A 83 7.89 7.44 -15.74
CA LEU A 83 9.02 7.71 -14.86
C LEU A 83 10.18 6.73 -15.06
N LYS A 84 9.89 5.44 -15.25
CA LYS A 84 10.91 4.43 -15.58
C LYS A 84 11.60 4.73 -16.91
N ARG A 85 10.85 5.16 -17.93
CA ARG A 85 11.41 5.57 -19.23
C ARG A 85 12.33 6.78 -19.06
N GLN A 86 11.88 7.80 -18.32
CA GLN A 86 12.67 9.00 -18.05
C GLN A 86 13.97 8.67 -17.29
N ASN A 87 13.88 7.86 -16.24
CA ASN A 87 15.07 7.43 -15.49
C ASN A 87 16.07 6.68 -16.38
N SER A 88 15.58 5.76 -17.22
CA SER A 88 16.44 5.03 -18.15
C SER A 88 17.19 5.95 -19.13
N LEU A 89 16.51 6.99 -19.64
CA LEU A 89 17.12 7.98 -20.51
C LEU A 89 18.19 8.81 -19.78
N LEU A 90 17.88 9.26 -18.56
CA LEU A 90 18.83 10.03 -17.74
C LEU A 90 20.05 9.19 -17.35
N GLU A 91 19.87 7.94 -16.96
CA GLU A 91 20.96 7.01 -16.68
C GLU A 91 21.84 6.78 -17.92
N ALA A 92 21.23 6.68 -19.12
CA ALA A 92 21.99 6.56 -20.35
C ALA A 92 22.82 7.83 -20.64
N GLN A 93 22.24 9.01 -20.43
CA GLN A 93 22.97 10.28 -20.57
C GLN A 93 24.13 10.39 -19.58
N ILE A 94 23.91 10.03 -18.30
CA ILE A 94 24.96 10.01 -17.28
C ILE A 94 26.11 9.10 -17.71
N ARG A 95 25.82 7.86 -18.14
CA ARG A 95 26.84 6.92 -18.61
C ARG A 95 27.66 7.47 -19.80
N THR A 96 27.00 8.13 -20.75
CA THR A 96 27.69 8.75 -21.90
C THR A 96 28.60 9.90 -21.46
N LEU A 97 28.12 10.77 -20.56
CA LEU A 97 28.91 11.89 -20.03
C LEU A 97 30.08 11.42 -19.18
N GLU A 98 29.91 10.39 -18.35
CA GLU A 98 30.99 9.77 -17.58
C GLU A 98 32.07 9.21 -18.51
N LYS A 99 31.69 8.50 -19.58
CA LYS A 99 32.63 8.00 -20.60
C LYS A 99 33.37 9.13 -21.32
N ALA A 100 32.69 10.23 -21.64
CA ALA A 100 33.32 11.39 -22.27
C ALA A 100 34.30 12.09 -21.31
N LYS A 101 33.92 12.24 -20.03
CA LYS A 101 34.77 12.85 -18.99
C LYS A 101 36.02 12.04 -18.73
N THR A 102 35.91 10.72 -18.62
CA THR A 102 37.08 9.85 -18.45
C THR A 102 37.98 9.88 -19.69
N SER A 103 37.41 9.87 -20.90
CA SER A 103 38.17 10.02 -22.15
C SER A 103 38.91 11.36 -22.26
N ASN A 104 38.30 12.47 -21.82
CA ASN A 104 38.94 13.79 -21.83
C ASN A 104 39.98 13.95 -20.72
N SER A 105 39.83 13.21 -19.61
CA SER A 105 40.79 13.22 -18.49
C SER A 105 42.09 12.45 -18.83
N PHE A 106 42.06 11.48 -19.75
CA PHE A 106 43.24 10.77 -20.24
C PHE A 106 44.05 11.55 -21.31
N GLY A 107 43.49 12.63 -21.88
CA GLY A 107 44.15 13.43 -22.93
C GLY A 107 45.00 14.61 -22.42
N LEU A 108 45.05 14.84 -21.10
CA LEU A 108 45.76 15.95 -20.47
C LEU A 108 46.73 15.50 -19.37
N GLU A 109 47.33 14.33 -19.52
CA GLU A 109 48.53 13.94 -18.75
C GLU A 109 49.66 13.59 -19.72
N ASN A 110 50.07 14.55 -20.56
CA ASN A 110 51.36 14.46 -21.27
C ASN A 110 51.87 15.84 -21.73
N SER A 111 51.90 16.82 -20.81
CA SER A 111 52.85 17.95 -20.83
C SER A 111 52.57 18.88 -19.66
N VAL A 112 53.39 18.78 -18.62
CA VAL A 112 54.19 19.88 -18.06
C VAL A 112 54.94 19.27 -16.88
N GLY A 113 56.22 18.97 -17.09
CA GLY A 113 57.15 18.80 -15.99
C GLY A 113 57.48 20.18 -15.41
N LYS A 114 57.21 20.39 -14.12
CA LYS A 114 58.10 21.15 -13.23
C LYS A 114 57.70 20.94 -11.76
N ASP A 115 58.52 20.12 -11.10
CA ASP A 115 59.05 20.25 -9.73
C ASP A 115 58.23 21.07 -8.71
N SER A 116 57.73 20.38 -7.68
CA SER A 116 57.83 20.88 -6.31
C SER A 116 57.50 19.79 -5.28
N SER A 117 58.55 19.33 -4.62
CA SER A 117 58.67 19.07 -3.18
C SER A 117 57.52 18.36 -2.44
N PHE A 118 57.88 17.15 -2.00
CA PHE A 118 57.53 16.50 -0.73
C PHE A 118 56.90 17.45 0.31
N ASN A 119 55.65 17.18 0.71
CA ASN A 119 55.22 17.52 2.06
C ASN A 119 54.24 16.46 2.55
N GLU A 120 54.80 15.50 3.26
CA GLU A 120 54.12 14.56 4.14
C GLU A 120 53.58 15.36 5.34
N SER A 121 52.28 15.32 5.55
CA SER A 121 51.67 15.73 6.82
C SER A 121 50.59 14.71 7.15
N GLU A 122 51.07 13.68 7.83
CA GLU A 122 50.32 12.91 8.81
C GLU A 122 49.56 13.88 9.73
N SER A 123 48.24 13.74 9.83
CA SER A 123 47.51 14.21 11.00
C SER A 123 46.28 13.33 11.22
N ASP A 124 46.40 12.66 12.35
CA ASP A 124 45.52 11.71 13.01
C ASP A 124 44.21 12.36 13.49
N THR A 125 43.26 11.49 13.85
CA THR A 125 42.24 11.65 14.91
C THR A 125 41.10 12.69 14.76
N SER A 126 39.87 12.22 14.49
CA SER A 126 38.91 11.81 15.55
C SER A 126 37.47 11.67 15.04
N ASP A 127 36.82 10.67 15.60
CA ASP A 127 35.41 10.31 15.52
C ASP A 127 34.60 11.15 16.53
N THR A 128 33.52 11.83 16.12
CA THR A 128 32.51 12.41 17.03
C THR A 128 31.10 12.41 16.41
N GLU A 129 30.33 11.40 16.80
CA GLU A 129 28.95 11.43 17.33
C GLU A 129 28.03 12.64 17.06
N SER A 130 26.78 12.30 16.68
CA SER A 130 25.50 12.96 16.99
C SER A 130 25.35 14.48 16.67
N SER A 131 24.36 14.94 15.89
CA SER A 131 23.00 15.16 16.42
C SER A 131 22.11 15.85 15.37
N LEU A 132 20.94 15.26 15.08
CA LEU A 132 19.83 15.95 14.41
C LEU A 132 19.25 17.07 15.30
N PRO A 133 18.84 18.24 14.77
CA PRO A 133 17.93 19.10 15.50
C PRO A 133 16.47 18.74 15.21
N ARG A 134 15.86 18.05 16.18
CA ARG A 134 14.42 18.07 16.46
C ARG A 134 14.05 19.46 17.03
N ARG A 135 13.01 20.12 16.51
CA ARG A 135 12.17 21.10 17.26
C ARG A 135 10.70 20.90 16.83
N HIS A 136 9.81 20.31 17.64
CA HIS A 136 9.12 20.71 18.88
C HIS A 136 7.73 21.36 18.67
N LYS A 137 6.70 20.52 18.90
CA LYS A 137 5.37 20.67 19.55
C LYS A 137 4.54 21.99 19.48
N LYS A 138 3.32 21.80 18.92
CA LYS A 138 1.95 22.13 19.38
C LYS A 138 1.61 23.55 19.90
N LEU A 139 0.54 24.11 19.34
CA LEU A 139 -0.46 24.92 20.05
C LEU A 139 -1.87 24.40 19.73
N LYS A 140 -2.61 24.05 20.79
CA LYS A 140 -4.06 23.84 20.78
C LYS A 140 -4.65 25.01 21.53
N VAL A 141 -5.50 25.79 20.89
CA VAL A 141 -6.31 26.83 21.53
C VAL A 141 -7.72 26.27 21.70
N GLY A 142 -8.23 26.41 22.92
CA GLY A 142 -9.52 25.91 23.36
C GLY A 142 -10.71 26.70 22.82
N ALA A 143 -11.88 26.12 23.08
CA ALA A 143 -13.20 26.64 22.79
C ALA A 143 -13.54 27.89 23.60
N TYR A 144 -14.37 28.76 23.01
CA TYR A 144 -15.29 29.65 23.71
C TYR A 144 -16.56 29.87 22.87
N HIS A 145 -17.70 29.81 23.58
CA HIS A 145 -19.12 29.97 23.20
C HIS A 145 -19.82 28.72 22.65
#